data_AF-A0A7C4RUC9-F1
#
_entry.id   AF-A0A7C4RUC9-F1
#
_cell.length_a   1.000
_cell.length_b   1.000
_cell.length_c   1.000
_cell.angle_alpha   90.00
_cell.angle_beta   90.00
_cell.angle_gamma   90.00
#
_symmetry.space_group_name_H-M   'P 1'
#
loop_
_entity.id
_entity.type
_entity.pdbx_description
1 polymer ?
#
loop_
_entity_poly.entity_id
_entity_poly.type
_entity_poly.pdbx_seq_one_letter_code
_entity_poly.pdbx_strand_id
1 'polypeptide(L)' 'MVTVTRGDVVLCDLNPVIGAEQAGARPAVVLQIDRANAVSPHTIIAALPENQSGPRQSPLS' A
#
# COMPACT_ATOMS: atom_id res chain seq x y z
N MET A 1 4.56 -19.61 -7.31
CA MET A 1 4.03 -18.69 -6.27
C MET A 1 5.05 -17.59 -6.10
N VAL A 2 4.65 -16.32 -6.16
CA VAL A 2 5.59 -15.20 -6.00
C VAL A 2 5.92 -15.09 -4.51
N THR A 3 7.20 -15.16 -4.16
CA THR A 3 7.67 -14.94 -2.80
C THR A 3 7.67 -13.44 -2.51
N VAL A 4 7.12 -13.05 -1.36
CA VAL A 4 7.06 -11.65 -0.89
C VAL A 4 7.78 -11.56 0.45
N THR A 5 8.78 -10.68 0.54
CA THR A 5 9.62 -10.50 1.73
C THR A 5 9.49 -9.10 2.30
N ARG A 6 9.75 -8.96 3.60
CA ARG A 6 9.68 -7.67 4.30
C ARG A 6 10.65 -6.68 3.68
N GLY A 7 10.14 -5.52 3.29
CA GLY A 7 10.91 -4.47 2.62
C GLY A 7 10.79 -4.50 1.09
N ASP A 8 10.19 -5.54 0.50
CA ASP A 8 9.86 -5.51 -0.93
C ASP A 8 8.90 -4.35 -1.24
N VAL A 9 9.11 -3.73 -2.41
CA VAL A 9 8.17 -2.75 -2.97
C VAL A 9 7.36 -3.44 -4.06
N VAL A 10 6.06 -3.54 -3.85
CA VAL A 10 5.12 -4.18 -4.77
C VAL A 10 4.14 -3.17 -5.34
N LEU A 11 3.73 -3.35 -6.59
CA LEU A 11 2.62 -2.60 -7.15
C LEU A 11 1.30 -3.25 -6.70
N CYS A 12 0.44 -2.50 -6.03
CA CYS A 12 -0.82 -3.00 -5.48
C CYS A 12 -1.99 -2.15 -5.96
N ASP A 13 -3.07 -2.78 -6.43
CA ASP A 13 -4.36 -2.13 -6.67
C ASP A 13 -5.16 -2.13 -5.37
N LEU A 14 -5.43 -0.93 -4.85
CA LEU A 14 -6.11 -0.74 -3.56
C LEU A 14 -7.62 -0.48 -3.71
N ASN A 15 -8.18 -0.58 -4.92
CA ASN A 15 -9.61 -0.34 -5.13
C ASN A 15 -10.47 -1.59 -4.84
N PRO A 16 -11.75 -1.39 -4.46
CA PRO A 16 -12.39 -0.12 -4.11
C PRO A 16 -12.03 0.37 -2.70
N VAL A 17 -12.08 1.68 -2.48
CA VAL A 17 -11.85 2.31 -1.17
C VAL A 17 -13.04 3.14 -0.70
N ILE A 18 -13.06 3.49 0.59
CA ILE A 18 -14.09 4.37 1.17
C ILE A 18 -13.43 5.60 1.81
N GLY A 19 -13.95 6.80 1.51
CA GLY A 19 -13.51 8.04 2.13
C GLY A 19 -12.10 8.46 1.68
N ALA A 20 -11.20 8.69 2.64
CA ALA A 20 -9.85 9.22 2.42
C ALA A 20 -8.74 8.14 2.47
N GLU A 21 -9.12 6.86 2.35
CA GLU A 21 -8.18 5.75 2.19
C GLU A 21 -7.32 5.92 0.92
N GLN A 22 -6.10 5.36 0.93
CA GLN A 22 -5.23 5.38 -0.25
C GLN A 22 -5.79 4.47 -1.35
N ALA A 23 -6.02 5.01 -2.55
CA ALA A 23 -6.72 4.34 -3.64
C ALA A 23 -5.82 4.07 -4.87
N GLY A 24 -6.28 3.29 -5.84
CA GLY A 24 -5.55 3.12 -7.10
C GLY A 24 -4.39 2.13 -7.04
N ALA A 25 -3.82 1.86 -8.23
CA ALA A 25 -2.62 1.07 -8.38
C ALA A 25 -1.39 1.89 -8.00
N ARG A 26 -0.75 1.59 -6.87
CA ARG A 26 0.42 2.34 -6.37
C ARG A 26 1.48 1.43 -5.75
N PRO A 27 2.75 1.88 -5.71
CA PRO A 27 3.79 1.18 -4.97
C PRO A 27 3.42 1.08 -3.48
N ALA A 28 3.70 -0.07 -2.87
CA ALA A 28 3.52 -0.30 -1.46
C ALA A 28 4.67 -1.13 -0.90
N VAL A 29 5.12 -0.81 0.31
CA VAL A 29 6.19 -1.52 1.00
C VAL A 29 5.60 -2.63 1.84
N VAL A 30 6.15 -3.84 1.73
CA VAL A 30 5.76 -4.98 2.56
C VAL A 30 6.29 -4.79 3.98
N LEU A 31 5.38 -4.77 4.95
CA LEU A 31 5.69 -4.61 6.36
C LEU A 31 5.63 -5.91 7.16
N GLN A 32 4.81 -6.87 6.71
CA GLN A 32 4.66 -8.16 7.37
C GLN A 32 5.99 -8.95 7.37
N ILE A 33 6.26 -9.64 8.48
CA ILE A 33 7.47 -10.44 8.66
C ILE A 33 7.50 -11.66 7.72
N ASP A 34 8.71 -12.06 7.31
CA ASP A 34 8.90 -13.14 6.33
C ASP A 34 8.30 -14.47 6.78
N ARG A 35 8.39 -14.79 8.08
CA ARG A 35 7.80 -16.01 8.63
C ARG A 35 6.28 -16.07 8.40
N ALA A 36 5.59 -14.93 8.48
CA ALA A 36 4.16 -14.86 8.23
C ALA A 36 3.86 -14.87 6.72
N ASN A 37 4.65 -14.14 5.91
CA ASN A 37 4.51 -14.16 4.44
C ASN A 37 4.70 -15.56 3.85
N ALA A 38 5.55 -16.39 4.45
CA ALA A 38 5.82 -17.74 3.97
C ALA A 38 4.64 -18.71 4.10
N VAL A 39 3.68 -18.42 5.00
CA VAL A 39 2.55 -19.32 5.32
C VAL A 39 1.18 -18.70 5.11
N SER A 40 1.11 -17.36 5.04
CA SER A 40 -0.14 -16.62 4.92
C SER A 40 -0.44 -16.31 3.46
N PRO A 41 -1.71 -16.44 3.02
CA PRO A 41 -2.15 -15.89 1.73
C PRO A 41 -2.28 -14.36 1.75
N HIS A 42 -2.19 -13.74 2.94
CA HIS A 42 -2.31 -12.29 3.14
C HIS A 42 -0.98 -11.68 3.59
N THR A 43 -0.74 -10.42 3.20
CA THR A 43 0.41 -9.63 3.63
C THR A 43 -0.04 -8.26 4.12
N ILE A 44 0.74 -7.65 5.01
CA ILE A 44 0.54 -6.28 5.50
C ILE A 44 1.49 -5.36 4.73
N ILE A 45 0.95 -4.30 4.15
CA ILE A 45 1.68 -3.32 3.34
C ILE A 45 1.44 -1.89 3.86
N ALA A 46 2.33 -0.97 3.49
CA ALA A 46 2.08 0.47 3.54
C ALA A 46 2.13 1.06 2.13
N ALA A 47 1.04 1.71 1.72
CA ALA A 47 0.96 2.44 0.46
C ALA A 47 1.95 3.62 0.44
N LEU A 48 2.72 3.75 -0.63
CA LEU A 48 3.59 4.91 -0.84
C LEU A 48 2.74 6.08 -1.37
N PRO A 49 2.92 7.30 -0.82
CA PRO A 49 2.19 8.47 -1.29
C PRO A 49 2.64 8.84 -2.71
N GLU A 50 1.73 9.43 -3.48
CA GLU A 50 2.11 10.13 -4.70
C GLU A 50 2.82 11.44 -4.35
N ASN A 51 3.66 11.92 -5.26
CA ASN A 51 4.38 13.17 -5.08
C ASN A 51 3.36 14.32 -4.99
N GLN A 52 3.24 14.95 -3.82
CA GLN A 52 2.31 16.06 -3.60
C GLN A 52 2.86 17.34 -4.24
N SER A 53 2.80 17.46 -5.56
CA SER A 53 3.07 18.71 -6.28
C SER A 53 1.81 19.57 -6.50
N GLY A 54 0.67 19.18 -5.93
CA GLY A 54 -0.59 19.93 -5.99
C GLY A 54 -0.92 20.65 -4.66
N PRO A 55 -1.67 21.76 -4.69
CA PRO A 55 -2.06 22.47 -3.48
C PRO A 55 -2.84 21.55 -2.55
N ARG A 56 -2.43 21.51 -1.27
CA ARG A 56 -3.17 20.82 -0.19
C ARG A 56 -4.63 21.28 -0.25
N GLN A 57 -5.54 20.39 -0.64
CA GLN A 57 -6.96 20.65 -0.44
C GLN A 57 -7.15 20.84 1.07
N SER A 58 -7.53 22.06 1.46
CA SER A 58 -7.84 22.37 2.85
C SER A 58 -8.97 21.45 3.29
N PRO A 59 -8.83 20.71 4.40
CA PRO A 59 -9.97 19.98 4.93
C PRO A 59 -10.99 21.03 5.38
N LEU A 60 -12.14 21.03 4.68
CA LEU A 60 -13.42 21.66 5.05
C LEU A 60 -13.60 23.12 4.57
N SER A 61 -14.53 23.29 3.62
CA SER A 61 -15.43 24.43 3.48
C SER A 61 -16.85 23.95 3.78
#